data_AF-A0A955JLH7-F1
#
_entry.id   AF-A0A955JLH7-F1
#
_cell.length_a   1.000
_cell.length_b   1.000
_cell.length_c   1.000
_cell.angle_alpha   90.00
_cell.angle_beta   90.00
_cell.angle_gamma   90.00
#
_symmetry.space_group_name_H-M   'P 1'
#
loop_
_entity.id
_entity.type
_entity.pdbx_description
1 polymer ?
#
loop_
_entity_poly.entity_id
_entity_poly.type
_entity_poly.pdbx_seq_one_letter_code
_entity_poly.pdbx_strand_id
1 'polypeptide(L)'
;ILMIISPLLWVGLHNSTIVLSVLGLPSTFPSLSGLLHETLHLGSSIIYRGYWSPAYWLYGAPLLNVGEVVLFIAGLFMLINKPILRQNYFILGALIVGSALVILRGSVTIALLVPLVYLVIAGGIYYLLDQWLTVFPRNPVARYIGIGLICILAAFSAMYHLRAYYTAWPSNPKTKQVYTIKQPS
;
A
#
# COMPACT_ATOMS: atom_id res chain seq x y z
N ILE A 1 11.69 27.97 3.95
CA ILE A 1 12.00 26.67 3.29
C ILE A 1 13.52 26.49 3.13
N LEU A 2 14.23 27.38 2.42
CA LEU A 2 15.69 27.27 2.24
C LEU A 2 16.51 27.29 3.54
N MET A 3 16.18 28.16 4.51
CA MET A 3 16.84 28.15 5.83
C MET A 3 16.58 26.89 6.67
N ILE A 4 15.52 26.14 6.39
CA ILE A 4 15.18 24.91 7.13
C ILE A 4 15.87 23.70 6.50
N ILE A 5 16.06 23.73 5.17
CA ILE A 5 16.73 22.66 4.42
C ILE A 5 18.26 22.82 4.42
N SER A 6 18.79 24.03 4.71
CA SER A 6 20.23 24.29 4.70
C SER A 6 21.08 23.36 5.59
N PRO A 7 20.71 23.01 6.84
CA PRO A 7 21.51 22.06 7.63
C PRO A 7 21.51 20.65 7.00
N LEU A 8 20.39 20.24 6.40
CA LEU A 8 20.28 18.95 5.71
C LEU A 8 21.17 18.91 4.46
N LEU A 9 21.20 20.00 3.68
CA LEU A 9 22.06 20.12 2.50
C LEU A 9 23.54 20.15 2.89
N TRP A 10 23.89 20.93 3.91
CA TRP A 10 25.27 21.02 4.40
C TRP A 10 25.80 19.66 4.85
N VAL A 11 25.02 18.95 5.67
CA VAL A 11 25.38 17.63 6.18
C VAL A 11 25.34 16.57 5.07
N GLY A 12 24.39 16.65 4.13
CA GLY A 12 24.29 15.75 2.98
C GLY A 12 25.48 15.84 2.03
N LEU A 13 26.01 17.05 1.79
CA LEU A 13 27.21 17.24 0.96
C LEU A 13 28.45 16.56 1.55
N HIS A 14 28.52 16.43 2.88
CA HIS A 14 29.65 15.81 3.57
C HIS A 14 29.44 14.31 3.85
N ASN A 15 28.20 13.82 3.79
CA ASN A 15 27.85 12.42 4.07
C ASN A 15 26.91 11.86 2.99
N SER A 16 27.49 11.11 2.04
CA SER A 16 26.71 10.47 0.96
C SER A 16 25.63 9.52 1.49
N THR A 17 25.83 8.91 2.65
CA THR A 17 24.83 8.04 3.31
C THR A 17 23.55 8.80 3.67
N ILE A 18 23.64 10.06 4.06
CA ILE A 18 22.46 10.88 4.41
C ILE A 18 21.69 11.25 3.14
N VAL A 19 22.39 11.58 2.06
CA VAL A 19 21.75 11.85 0.75
C VAL A 19 21.02 10.61 0.24
N LEU A 20 21.66 9.43 0.30
CA LEU A 20 21.04 8.17 -0.10
C LEU A 20 19.79 7.88 0.76
N SER A 21 19.88 8.06 2.07
CA SER A 21 18.74 7.89 2.98
C SER A 21 17.58 8.85 2.70
N VAL A 22 17.85 10.10 2.30
CA VAL A 22 16.82 11.07 1.92
C VAL A 22 16.15 10.68 0.60
N LEU A 23 16.92 10.14 -0.34
CA LEU A 23 16.40 9.62 -1.61
C LEU A 23 15.69 8.25 -1.47
N GLY A 24 15.72 7.65 -0.28
CA GLY A 24 15.12 6.32 -0.05
C GLY A 24 16.00 5.15 -0.44
N LEU A 25 17.27 5.39 -0.79
CA LEU A 25 18.20 4.39 -1.27
C LEU A 25 18.99 3.76 -0.11
N PRO A 26 19.32 2.45 -0.21
CA PRO A 26 20.17 1.78 0.78
C PRO A 26 21.63 2.23 0.66
N SER A 27 22.38 2.10 1.74
CA SER A 27 23.84 2.31 1.75
C SER A 27 24.61 1.19 1.03
N THR A 28 24.03 -0.02 0.99
CA THR A 28 24.57 -1.18 0.28
C THR A 28 23.48 -1.78 -0.59
N PHE A 29 23.72 -1.87 -1.90
CA PHE A 29 22.75 -2.45 -2.82
C PHE A 29 22.61 -3.96 -2.60
N PRO A 30 21.38 -4.49 -2.56
CA PRO A 30 21.15 -5.93 -2.48
C PRO A 30 21.61 -6.63 -3.77
N SER A 31 22.00 -7.90 -3.66
CA SER A 31 22.27 -8.75 -4.81
C SER A 31 21.01 -8.98 -5.65
N LEU A 32 21.17 -9.46 -6.90
CA LEU A 32 20.03 -9.80 -7.76
C LEU A 32 19.09 -10.84 -7.11
N SER A 33 19.65 -11.82 -6.41
CA SER A 33 18.87 -12.80 -5.63
C SER A 33 18.11 -12.14 -4.47
N GLY A 34 18.73 -11.16 -3.80
CA GLY A 34 18.09 -10.33 -2.79
C GLY A 34 16.91 -9.55 -3.36
N LEU A 35 17.08 -8.89 -4.51
CA LEU A 35 16.00 -8.14 -5.17
C LEU A 35 14.79 -9.03 -5.52
N LEU A 36 15.02 -10.23 -6.05
CA LEU A 36 13.94 -11.17 -6.34
C LEU A 36 13.21 -11.62 -5.08
N HIS A 37 13.95 -11.96 -4.02
CA HIS A 37 13.38 -12.31 -2.72
C HIS A 37 12.51 -11.17 -2.19
N GLU A 38 13.01 -9.93 -2.23
CA GLU A 38 12.28 -8.75 -1.75
C GLU A 38 11.04 -8.42 -2.59
N THR A 39 11.10 -8.65 -3.90
CA THR A 39 9.95 -8.50 -4.78
C THR A 39 8.83 -9.48 -4.41
N LEU A 40 9.19 -10.75 -4.15
CA LEU A 40 8.23 -11.77 -3.71
C LEU A 40 7.68 -11.47 -2.31
N HIS A 41 8.50 -10.97 -1.40
CA HIS A 41 8.07 -10.53 -0.06
C HIS A 41 7.10 -9.35 -0.13
N LEU A 42 7.34 -8.37 -1.01
CA LEU A 42 6.43 -7.25 -1.23
C LEU A 42 5.09 -7.75 -1.79
N GLY A 43 5.11 -8.54 -2.86
CA GLY A 43 3.89 -9.07 -3.48
C GLY A 43 3.07 -9.94 -2.53
N SER A 44 3.75 -10.85 -1.80
CA SER A 44 3.09 -11.69 -0.80
C SER A 44 2.58 -10.89 0.40
N SER A 45 3.26 -9.81 0.81
CA SER A 45 2.77 -8.91 1.86
C SER A 45 1.48 -8.20 1.49
N ILE A 46 1.29 -7.90 0.20
CA ILE A 46 0.07 -7.26 -0.28
C ILE A 46 -1.08 -8.26 -0.30
N ILE A 47 -0.86 -9.48 -0.78
CA ILE A 47 -1.94 -10.43 -1.13
C ILE A 47 -2.17 -11.54 -0.10
N TYR A 48 -1.11 -12.09 0.50
CA TYR A 48 -1.18 -13.35 1.25
C TYR A 48 -0.77 -13.23 2.72
N ARG A 49 0.43 -12.70 3.01
CA ARG A 49 1.00 -12.67 4.36
C ARG A 49 1.95 -11.50 4.54
N GLY A 50 1.69 -10.64 5.52
CA GLY A 50 2.57 -9.51 5.86
C GLY A 50 3.82 -9.92 6.61
N TYR A 51 4.99 -9.51 6.09
CA TYR A 51 6.31 -9.77 6.68
C TYR A 51 6.94 -8.53 7.36
N TRP A 52 6.19 -7.43 7.46
CA TRP A 52 6.69 -6.14 7.96
C TRP A 52 6.65 -6.03 9.48
N SER A 53 7.34 -5.01 10.01
CA SER A 53 7.51 -4.81 11.46
C SER A 53 6.16 -4.71 12.18
N PRO A 54 5.98 -5.38 13.33
CA PRO A 54 4.79 -5.26 14.17
C PRO A 54 4.51 -3.83 14.66
N ALA A 55 5.50 -2.93 14.56
CA ALA A 55 5.38 -1.53 14.92
C ALA A 55 4.26 -0.81 14.13
N TYR A 56 4.12 -1.10 12.84
CA TYR A 56 3.16 -0.41 11.97
C TYR A 56 2.29 -1.39 11.17
N TRP A 57 2.32 -2.69 11.53
CA TRP A 57 1.63 -3.73 10.80
C TRP A 57 1.11 -4.83 11.73
N LEU A 58 -0.06 -5.39 11.45
CA LEU A 58 -0.55 -6.57 12.17
C LEU A 58 0.22 -7.82 11.69
N TYR A 59 1.14 -8.31 12.51
CA TYR A 59 2.03 -9.41 12.13
C TYR A 59 1.28 -10.59 11.49
N GLY A 60 1.69 -10.94 10.26
CA GLY A 60 1.15 -12.07 9.50
C GLY A 60 -0.12 -11.76 8.70
N ALA A 61 -0.81 -10.64 8.92
CA ALA A 61 -1.96 -10.27 8.09
C ALA A 61 -1.50 -9.70 6.74
N PRO A 62 -2.13 -10.04 5.61
CA PRO A 62 -1.89 -9.34 4.34
C PRO A 62 -2.38 -7.89 4.41
N LEU A 63 -1.87 -7.05 3.51
CA LEU A 63 -2.35 -5.67 3.37
C LEU A 63 -3.80 -5.64 2.93
N LEU A 64 -4.11 -6.47 1.93
CA LEU A 64 -5.40 -6.51 1.27
C LEU A 64 -6.16 -7.77 1.69
N ASN A 65 -7.44 -7.62 1.98
CA ASN A 65 -8.34 -8.77 2.03
C ASN A 65 -8.68 -9.25 0.61
N VAL A 66 -9.34 -10.41 0.51
CA VAL A 66 -9.68 -11.03 -0.78
C VAL A 66 -10.49 -10.10 -1.69
N GLY A 67 -11.44 -9.33 -1.13
CA GLY A 67 -12.23 -8.37 -1.89
C GLY A 67 -11.38 -7.23 -2.44
N GLU A 68 -10.49 -6.70 -1.62
CA GLU A 68 -9.53 -5.66 -2.02
C GLU A 68 -8.54 -6.16 -3.08
N VAL A 69 -8.12 -7.43 -3.03
CA VAL A 69 -7.27 -8.03 -4.08
C VAL A 69 -8.00 -8.04 -5.43
N VAL A 70 -9.26 -8.46 -5.45
CA VAL A 70 -10.07 -8.46 -6.69
C VAL A 70 -10.23 -7.03 -7.23
N LEU A 71 -10.55 -6.07 -6.37
CA LEU A 71 -10.66 -4.66 -6.75
C LEU A 71 -9.32 -4.07 -7.20
N PHE A 72 -8.21 -4.44 -6.57
CA PHE A 72 -6.89 -4.01 -6.97
C PHE A 72 -6.53 -4.51 -8.37
N ILE A 73 -6.80 -5.79 -8.67
CA ILE A 73 -6.60 -6.37 -10.00
C ILE A 73 -7.49 -5.66 -11.04
N ALA A 74 -8.78 -5.44 -10.72
CA ALA A 74 -9.69 -4.70 -11.60
C ALA A 74 -9.22 -3.26 -11.84
N GLY A 75 -8.66 -2.61 -10.82
CA GLY A 75 -8.10 -1.27 -10.92
C GLY A 75 -6.84 -1.19 -11.77
N LEU A 76 -5.93 -2.16 -11.63
CA LEU A 76 -4.76 -2.28 -12.51
C LEU A 76 -5.21 -2.50 -13.97
N PHE A 77 -6.18 -3.40 -14.19
CA PHE A 77 -6.75 -3.63 -15.50
C PHE A 77 -7.33 -2.35 -16.10
N MET A 78 -8.07 -1.55 -15.31
CA MET A 78 -8.61 -0.26 -15.74
C MET A 78 -7.49 0.73 -16.11
N LEU A 79 -6.47 0.87 -15.27
CA LEU A 79 -5.37 1.82 -15.48
C LEU A 79 -4.57 1.51 -16.74
N ILE A 80 -4.44 0.24 -17.10
CA ILE A 80 -3.68 -0.23 -18.28
C ILE A 80 -4.54 -0.12 -19.57
N ASN A 81 -5.83 -0.42 -19.51
CA ASN A 81 -6.65 -0.61 -20.72
C ASN A 81 -7.52 0.60 -21.11
N LYS A 82 -7.87 1.50 -20.18
CA LYS A 82 -8.65 2.71 -20.51
C LYS A 82 -7.73 3.79 -21.08
N PRO A 83 -8.23 4.70 -21.95
CA PRO A 83 -7.43 5.77 -22.55
C PRO A 83 -6.67 6.54 -21.47
N ILE A 84 -5.36 6.62 -21.65
CA ILE A 84 -4.44 6.95 -20.57
C ILE A 84 -4.49 8.46 -20.28
N LEU A 85 -5.27 8.83 -19.27
CA LEU A 85 -5.23 10.16 -18.68
C LEU A 85 -3.86 10.37 -18.01
N ARG A 86 -3.34 11.60 -18.01
CA ARG A 86 -2.03 11.93 -17.38
C ARG A 86 -1.93 11.44 -15.92
N GLN A 87 -3.05 11.40 -15.21
CA GLN A 87 -3.14 10.91 -13.84
C GLN A 87 -2.88 9.40 -13.71
N ASN A 88 -3.24 8.58 -14.71
CA ASN A 88 -2.98 7.14 -14.69
C ASN A 88 -1.47 6.85 -14.77
N TYR A 89 -0.72 7.63 -15.57
CA TYR A 89 0.74 7.54 -15.62
C TYR A 89 1.37 7.89 -14.27
N PHE A 90 0.84 8.89 -13.58
CA PHE A 90 1.33 9.25 -12.25
C PHE A 90 1.13 8.10 -11.26
N ILE A 91 -0.05 7.50 -11.20
CA ILE A 91 -0.34 6.40 -10.27
C ILE A 91 0.51 5.16 -10.59
N LEU A 92 0.58 4.76 -11.86
CA LEU A 92 1.40 3.62 -12.30
C LEU A 92 2.89 3.88 -12.06
N GLY A 93 3.38 5.06 -12.43
CA GLY A 93 4.78 5.45 -12.21
C GLY A 93 5.13 5.51 -10.72
N ALA A 94 4.26 6.10 -9.89
CA ALA A 94 4.44 6.16 -8.45
C ALA A 94 4.42 4.76 -7.81
N LEU A 95 3.56 3.85 -8.29
CA LEU A 95 3.56 2.46 -7.83
C LEU A 95 4.85 1.73 -8.20
N ILE A 96 5.33 1.89 -9.43
CA ILE A 96 6.58 1.26 -9.89
C ILE A 96 7.77 1.80 -9.10
N VAL A 97 7.93 3.13 -9.03
CA VAL A 97 9.03 3.78 -8.32
C VAL A 97 8.96 3.49 -6.82
N GLY A 98 7.78 3.63 -6.21
CA GLY A 98 7.57 3.32 -4.80
C GLY A 98 7.89 1.87 -4.48
N SER A 99 7.46 0.91 -5.33
CA SER A 99 7.74 -0.51 -5.12
C SER A 99 9.24 -0.79 -5.24
N ALA A 100 9.92 -0.18 -6.22
CA ALA A 100 11.37 -0.28 -6.36
C ALA A 100 12.10 0.25 -5.12
N LEU A 101 11.71 1.40 -4.58
CA LEU A 101 12.30 1.98 -3.37
C LEU A 101 12.10 1.07 -2.14
N VAL A 102 10.92 0.45 -2.00
CA VAL A 102 10.65 -0.51 -0.91
C VAL A 102 11.48 -1.79 -1.09
N ILE A 103 11.58 -2.33 -2.30
CA ILE A 103 12.37 -3.54 -2.62
C ILE A 103 13.86 -3.32 -2.34
N LEU A 104 14.37 -2.11 -2.58
CA LEU A 104 15.75 -1.76 -2.30
C LEU A 104 16.10 -1.72 -0.79
N ARG A 105 15.13 -1.85 0.12
CA ARG A 105 15.34 -1.91 1.59
C ARG A 105 16.12 -0.70 2.14
N GLY A 106 15.89 0.49 1.56
CA GLY A 106 16.39 1.75 2.09
C GLY A 106 15.54 2.28 3.26
N SER A 107 15.38 3.60 3.34
CA SER A 107 14.55 4.24 4.37
C SER A 107 13.04 4.20 4.08
N VAL A 108 12.66 3.84 2.85
CA VAL A 108 11.26 3.80 2.40
C VAL A 108 10.60 2.49 2.84
N THR A 109 9.42 2.61 3.46
CA THR A 109 8.64 1.46 3.92
C THR A 109 7.39 1.25 3.07
N ILE A 110 6.76 0.07 3.24
CA ILE A 110 5.49 -0.26 2.57
C ILE A 110 4.36 0.74 2.86
N ALA A 111 4.45 1.53 3.94
CA ALA A 111 3.47 2.57 4.25
C ALA A 111 3.31 3.61 3.11
N LEU A 112 4.36 3.85 2.32
CA LEU A 112 4.30 4.72 1.14
C LEU A 112 3.36 4.16 0.06
N LEU A 113 3.30 2.83 -0.07
CA LEU A 113 2.51 2.15 -1.10
C LEU A 113 1.03 2.09 -0.75
N VAL A 114 0.69 2.09 0.54
CA VAL A 114 -0.70 1.97 1.02
C VAL A 114 -1.65 2.94 0.30
N PRO A 115 -1.44 4.27 0.30
CA PRO A 115 -2.35 5.19 -0.38
C PRO A 115 -2.41 4.95 -1.89
N LEU A 116 -1.29 4.58 -2.54
CA LEU A 116 -1.25 4.29 -3.97
C LEU A 116 -2.06 3.03 -4.31
N VAL A 117 -1.92 1.97 -3.52
CA VAL A 117 -2.67 0.73 -3.64
C VAL A 117 -4.17 0.99 -3.49
N TYR A 118 -4.57 1.80 -2.51
CA TYR A 118 -5.99 2.16 -2.32
C TYR A 118 -6.55 3.07 -3.42
N LEU A 119 -5.73 3.92 -4.06
CA LEU A 119 -6.14 4.64 -5.28
C LEU A 119 -6.40 3.68 -6.45
N VAL A 120 -5.61 2.62 -6.59
CA VAL A 120 -5.87 1.57 -7.59
C VAL A 120 -7.16 0.83 -7.27
N ILE A 121 -7.39 0.45 -6.02
CA ILE A 121 -8.64 -0.18 -5.56
C ILE A 121 -9.85 0.71 -5.88
N ALA A 122 -9.75 2.03 -5.65
CA ALA A 122 -10.80 2.98 -6.02
C ALA A 122 -11.07 2.98 -7.54
N GLY A 123 -10.01 2.86 -8.36
CA GLY A 123 -10.14 2.63 -9.80
C GLY A 123 -10.87 1.32 -10.13
N GLY A 124 -10.61 0.25 -9.41
CA GLY A 124 -11.32 -1.03 -9.57
C GLY A 124 -12.80 -0.93 -9.21
N ILE A 125 -13.13 -0.23 -8.13
CA ILE A 125 -14.52 0.08 -7.76
C ILE A 125 -15.22 0.86 -8.89
N TYR A 126 -14.58 1.92 -9.37
CA TYR A 126 -15.11 2.69 -10.50
C TYR A 126 -15.32 1.83 -11.74
N TYR A 127 -14.34 0.98 -12.09
CA TYR A 127 -14.43 0.09 -13.24
C TYR A 127 -15.60 -0.89 -13.12
N LEU A 128 -15.76 -1.56 -11.99
CA LEU A 128 -16.86 -2.51 -11.81
C LEU A 128 -18.23 -1.82 -11.86
N LEU A 129 -18.35 -0.63 -11.26
CA LEU A 129 -19.57 0.17 -11.34
C LEU A 129 -19.85 0.64 -12.78
N ASP A 130 -18.84 1.15 -13.50
CA ASP A 130 -18.95 1.57 -14.91
C ASP A 130 -19.48 0.43 -15.79
N GLN A 131 -18.89 -0.76 -15.66
CA GLN A 131 -19.33 -1.95 -16.39
C GLN A 131 -20.76 -2.35 -16.01
N TRP A 132 -21.09 -2.40 -14.72
CA TRP A 132 -22.43 -2.78 -14.26
C TRP A 132 -23.51 -1.82 -14.76
N LEU A 133 -23.26 -0.51 -14.66
CA LEU A 133 -24.20 0.53 -15.09
C LEU A 133 -24.31 0.59 -16.62
N THR A 134 -23.27 0.21 -17.35
CA THR A 134 -23.31 0.08 -18.81
C THR A 134 -24.20 -1.10 -19.24
N VAL A 135 -24.17 -2.22 -18.51
CA VAL A 135 -25.02 -3.40 -18.79
C VAL A 135 -26.47 -3.15 -18.42
N PHE A 136 -26.74 -2.45 -17.30
CA PHE A 136 -28.09 -2.17 -16.81
C PHE A 136 -28.42 -0.67 -16.74
N PRO A 137 -28.43 0.06 -17.87
CA PRO A 137 -28.53 1.53 -17.85
C PRO A 137 -29.93 2.03 -17.44
N ARG A 138 -30.98 1.28 -17.77
CA ARG A 138 -32.39 1.70 -17.56
C ARG A 138 -33.12 0.95 -16.45
N ASN A 139 -32.54 -0.12 -15.90
CA ASN A 139 -33.19 -0.90 -14.84
C ASN A 139 -32.79 -0.33 -13.47
N PRO A 140 -33.69 0.40 -12.77
CA PRO A 140 -33.35 1.04 -11.50
C PRO A 140 -33.05 0.01 -10.41
N VAL A 141 -33.75 -1.13 -10.39
CA VAL A 141 -33.53 -2.19 -9.39
C VAL A 141 -32.13 -2.78 -9.53
N ALA A 142 -31.76 -3.21 -10.74
CA ALA A 142 -30.42 -3.77 -10.99
C ALA A 142 -29.31 -2.75 -10.71
N ARG A 143 -29.52 -1.48 -11.05
CA ARG A 143 -28.59 -0.39 -10.74
C ARG A 143 -28.34 -0.24 -9.25
N TYR A 144 -29.39 -0.16 -8.43
CA TYR A 144 -29.25 -0.03 -6.98
C TYR A 144 -28.65 -1.28 -6.34
N ILE A 145 -28.93 -2.48 -6.87
CA ILE A 145 -28.29 -3.72 -6.41
C ILE A 145 -26.77 -3.65 -6.62
N GLY A 146 -26.31 -3.27 -7.81
CA GLY A 146 -24.87 -3.18 -8.09
C GLY A 146 -24.15 -2.17 -7.19
N ILE A 147 -24.75 -0.99 -7.01
CA ILE A 147 -24.21 0.03 -6.08
C ILE A 147 -24.21 -0.51 -4.64
N GLY A 148 -25.30 -1.15 -4.21
CA GLY A 148 -25.42 -1.74 -2.88
C GLY A 148 -24.34 -2.80 -2.61
N LEU A 149 -24.09 -3.70 -3.56
CA LEU A 149 -23.05 -4.72 -3.44
C LEU A 149 -21.65 -4.12 -3.28
N ILE A 150 -21.33 -3.07 -4.04
CA ILE A 150 -20.05 -2.37 -3.93
C ILE A 150 -19.93 -1.63 -2.59
N CYS A 151 -21.00 -0.97 -2.13
CA CYS A 151 -21.03 -0.33 -0.81
C CYS A 151 -20.84 -1.36 0.32
N ILE A 152 -21.49 -2.51 0.24
CA ILE A 152 -21.34 -3.60 1.21
C ILE A 152 -19.90 -4.11 1.21
N LEU A 153 -19.31 -4.34 0.04
CA LEU A 153 -17.91 -4.78 -0.08
C LEU A 153 -16.95 -3.78 0.57
N ALA A 154 -17.11 -2.49 0.29
CA ALA A 154 -16.28 -1.43 0.89
C ALA A 154 -16.48 -1.34 2.41
N ALA A 155 -17.73 -1.47 2.89
CA ALA A 155 -18.05 -1.45 4.32
C ALA A 155 -17.42 -2.65 5.05
N PHE A 156 -17.52 -3.86 4.50
CA PHE A 156 -16.85 -5.03 5.06
C PHE A 156 -15.34 -4.85 5.12
N SER A 157 -14.75 -4.25 4.08
CA SER A 157 -13.33 -3.95 4.05
C SER A 157 -12.92 -2.98 5.18
N ALA A 158 -13.65 -1.88 5.32
CA ALA A 158 -13.40 -0.90 6.38
C ALA A 158 -13.58 -1.52 7.77
N MET A 159 -14.63 -2.32 7.98
CA MET A 159 -14.87 -3.02 9.26
C MET A 159 -13.78 -4.02 9.58
N TYR A 160 -13.26 -4.75 8.58
CA TYR A 160 -12.13 -5.65 8.73
C TYR A 160 -10.90 -4.90 9.24
N HIS A 161 -10.53 -3.79 8.59
CA HIS A 161 -9.37 -2.99 8.98
C HIS A 161 -9.53 -2.31 10.35
N LEU A 162 -10.73 -1.84 10.68
CA LEU A 162 -11.03 -1.31 12.02
C LEU A 162 -10.82 -2.38 13.11
N ARG A 163 -11.32 -3.60 12.90
CA ARG A 163 -11.11 -4.71 13.85
C ARG A 163 -9.65 -5.13 13.91
N ALA A 164 -8.95 -5.17 12.77
CA ALA A 164 -7.53 -5.48 12.71
C ALA A 164 -6.71 -4.49 13.55
N TYR A 165 -7.01 -3.20 13.44
CA TYR A 165 -6.32 -2.14 14.18
C TYR A 165 -6.71 -2.07 15.66
N TYR A 166 -8.01 -1.99 15.98
CA TYR A 166 -8.45 -1.74 17.36
C TYR A 166 -8.52 -2.98 18.24
N THR A 167 -8.65 -4.17 17.65
CA THR A 167 -8.81 -5.43 18.41
C THR A 167 -7.60 -6.33 18.25
N ALA A 168 -7.20 -6.64 17.01
CA ALA A 168 -6.17 -7.66 16.77
C ALA A 168 -4.75 -7.15 17.04
N TRP A 169 -4.44 -5.92 16.61
CA TRP A 169 -3.10 -5.34 16.78
C TRP A 169 -2.66 -5.17 18.25
N PRO A 170 -3.45 -4.56 19.17
CA PRO A 170 -3.05 -4.47 20.57
C PRO A 170 -3.04 -5.82 21.30
N SER A 171 -3.79 -6.81 20.81
CA SER A 171 -3.84 -8.15 21.39
C SER A 171 -2.68 -9.04 20.95
N ASN A 172 -1.94 -8.66 19.90
CA ASN A 172 -0.86 -9.46 19.35
C ASN A 172 0.38 -9.43 20.28
N PRO A 173 0.91 -10.60 20.70
CA PRO A 173 2.10 -10.67 21.56
C PRO A 173 3.33 -9.95 20.97
N LYS A 174 3.53 -10.01 19.65
CA LYS A 174 4.66 -9.36 18.99
C LYS A 174 4.54 -7.84 19.01
N THR A 175 3.33 -7.31 18.87
CA THR A 175 3.07 -5.87 19.03
C THR A 175 3.33 -5.45 20.47
N LYS A 176 2.84 -6.22 21.45
CA LYS A 176 3.10 -5.93 22.87
C LYS A 176 4.59 -5.93 23.21
N GLN A 177 5.39 -6.83 22.63
CA GLN A 177 6.84 -6.86 22.84
C GLN A 177 7.54 -5.58 22.35
N VAL A 178 7.05 -4.97 21.27
CA VAL A 178 7.63 -3.73 20.72
C VAL A 178 7.24 -2.51 21.57
N TYR A 179 6.01 -2.48 22.10
CA TYR A 179 5.45 -1.29 22.77
C TYR A 179 5.38 -1.35 24.29
N THR A 180 5.56 -2.52 24.91
CA THR A 180 5.55 -2.67 26.37
C THR A 180 6.97 -2.47 26.90
N ILE A 181 7.24 -1.28 27.44
CA ILE A 181 8.46 -1.04 28.22
C ILE A 181 8.26 -1.70 29.59
N LYS A 182 9.15 -2.63 29.96
CA LYS A 182 9.12 -3.26 31.29
C LYS A 182 9.45 -2.16 32.32
N GLN A 183 8.47 -1.75 33.11
CA GLN A 183 8.72 -0.79 34.19
C GLN A 183 9.65 -1.44 35.22
N PRO A 184 10.73 -0.76 35.66
CA PRO A 184 11.55 -1.28 36.75
C PRO A 184 10.70 -1.34 38.03
N SER A 185 10.60 -2.54 38.60
CA SER A 185 9.97 -2.82 39.89
C SER A 185 10.85 -2.39 41.05
#